data_AF-A0A7Y4RCC0-F1
#
_entry.id   AF-A0A7Y4RCC0-F1
#
_cell.length_a   1.000
_cell.length_b   1.000
_cell.length_c   1.000
_cell.angle_alpha   90.00
_cell.angle_beta   90.00
_cell.angle_gamma   90.00
#
_symmetry.space_group_name_H-M   'P 1'
#
loop_
_entity.id
_entity.type
_entity.pdbx_description
1 polymer ?
#
loop_
_entity_poly.entity_id
_entity_poly.type
_entity_poly.pdbx_seq_one_letter_code
_entity_poly.pdbx_strand_id
1 'polypeptide(L)'
;MTPLDFGKQLRTFRLQCRDSKTGKTLSQQQLGEFLREELGVRYSGAAVSDWERNESKINVNDRLLLISLVKILKRHGGIKTLADANLLLEAGNYRAINIDEKNGIFPEEPDNAGQQTPLIEHPHNPGPPLNSVFFNSPVEFQKILAEEREGPPPVWPRVIVAVINKATSQWNIFHSVRFLVWLWIWLLTYLMIAPSLQWPFDSQESSQFFMGLYGAGSILIPLLMGGMVGVKNNSFWRDKKTSPAFTLPLYMVQGASIGFHVGYFFIFSLSLTQYYFQAQPSVWGEIIKMLIPLFIGYAGAHLVPYNLWRAYGGLHLKDGGIFFIFIILGPLWAWFFLEFYEILITQKLGVILILLSATIIAGAMAIQYRRKGNTIIPLPWVILFYGLIFICQIVLFFIK
;
A
#
# COMPACT_ATOMS: atom_id res chain seq x y z
N MET A 1 -33.00 11.91 11.36
CA MET A 1 -32.08 12.78 12.11
C MET A 1 -31.22 13.54 11.11
N THR A 2 -31.13 14.87 11.22
CA THR A 2 -30.17 15.65 10.42
C THR A 2 -28.74 15.25 10.82
N PRO A 3 -27.81 15.12 9.86
CA PRO A 3 -26.41 14.81 10.17
C PRO A 3 -25.87 15.85 11.17
N LEU A 4 -25.16 15.38 12.20
CA LEU A 4 -24.46 16.26 13.13
C LEU A 4 -23.40 17.04 12.35
N ASP A 5 -23.42 18.36 12.51
CA ASP A 5 -22.57 19.30 11.79
C ASP A 5 -21.30 19.56 12.61
N PHE A 6 -20.13 19.16 12.07
CA PHE A 6 -18.82 19.32 12.71
C PHE A 6 -18.56 20.76 13.15
N GLY A 7 -18.74 21.73 12.26
CA GLY A 7 -18.46 23.13 12.53
C GLY A 7 -19.30 23.68 13.68
N LYS A 8 -20.58 23.30 13.73
CA LYS A 8 -21.48 23.67 14.84
C LYS A 8 -21.07 23.03 16.16
N GLN A 9 -20.65 21.77 16.15
CA GLN A 9 -20.20 21.09 17.37
C GLN A 9 -18.88 21.66 17.87
N LEU A 10 -17.93 21.91 16.97
CA LEU A 10 -16.68 22.57 17.31
C LEU A 10 -16.92 23.93 17.97
N ARG A 11 -17.78 24.76 17.37
CA ARG A 11 -18.16 26.05 17.93
C ARG A 11 -18.81 25.92 19.30
N THR A 12 -19.71 24.94 19.48
CA THR A 12 -20.39 24.69 20.74
C THR A 12 -19.39 24.35 21.85
N PHE A 13 -18.49 23.38 21.61
CA PHE A 13 -17.46 23.01 22.58
C PHE A 13 -16.47 24.14 22.85
N ARG A 14 -16.10 24.94 21.83
CA ARG A 14 -15.24 26.12 22.04
C ARG A 14 -15.92 27.17 22.94
N LEU A 15 -17.21 27.45 22.75
CA LEU A 15 -17.93 28.42 23.58
C LEU A 15 -18.15 27.93 25.02
N GLN A 16 -18.09 26.62 25.24
CA GLN A 16 -18.09 26.03 26.58
C GLN A 16 -16.72 26.12 27.27
N CYS A 17 -15.64 26.29 26.50
CA CYS A 17 -14.32 26.49 27.07
C CYS A 17 -14.23 27.78 27.90
N ARG A 18 -13.42 27.75 28.95
CA ARG A 18 -13.07 28.93 29.76
C ARG A 18 -11.56 29.08 29.82
N ASP A 19 -11.08 30.27 29.49
CA ASP A 19 -9.68 30.62 29.66
C ASP A 19 -9.40 30.79 31.16
N SER A 20 -8.42 30.03 31.68
CA SER A 20 -8.07 30.05 33.10
C SER A 20 -7.52 31.40 33.57
N LYS A 21 -6.95 32.21 32.66
CA LYS A 21 -6.40 33.53 32.99
C LYS A 21 -7.47 34.61 33.02
N THR A 22 -8.37 34.60 32.03
CA THR A 22 -9.32 35.69 31.82
C THR A 22 -10.75 35.36 32.27
N GLY A 23 -11.07 34.09 32.50
CA GLY A 23 -12.42 33.60 32.77
C GLY A 23 -13.39 33.71 31.59
N LYS A 24 -12.94 34.25 30.45
CA LYS A 24 -13.76 34.45 29.25
C LYS A 24 -13.88 33.17 28.44
N THR A 25 -14.87 33.14 27.55
CA THR A 25 -15.01 32.10 26.54
C THR A 25 -13.81 32.11 25.60
N LEU A 26 -13.38 30.92 25.15
CA LEU A 26 -12.24 30.83 24.24
C LEU A 26 -12.61 31.43 22.87
N SER A 27 -11.89 32.44 22.41
CA SER A 27 -12.07 32.99 21.06
C SER A 27 -11.49 32.07 19.98
N GLN A 28 -11.91 32.25 18.73
CA GLN A 28 -11.34 31.50 17.59
C GLN A 28 -9.83 31.78 17.45
N GLN A 29 -9.40 33.01 17.69
CA GLN A 29 -7.99 33.40 17.67
C GLN A 29 -7.20 32.65 18.74
N GLN A 30 -7.68 32.62 19.98
CA GLN A 30 -7.01 31.91 21.07
C GLN A 30 -6.94 30.39 20.82
N LEU A 31 -7.99 29.79 20.23
CA LEU A 31 -7.95 28.38 19.85
C LEU A 31 -6.86 28.12 18.79
N GLY A 32 -6.73 29.00 17.79
CA GLY A 32 -5.64 28.92 16.80
C GLY A 32 -4.25 29.08 17.43
N GLU A 33 -4.11 29.97 18.41
CA GLU A 33 -2.85 30.16 19.15
C GLU A 33 -2.47 28.93 19.99
N PHE A 34 -3.43 28.30 20.67
CA PHE A 34 -3.18 27.05 21.42
C PHE A 34 -2.83 25.87 20.50
N LEU A 35 -3.47 25.78 19.33
CA LEU A 35 -3.10 24.79 18.32
C LEU A 35 -1.67 25.00 17.83
N ARG A 36 -1.25 26.26 17.65
CA ARG A 36 0.11 26.60 17.29
C ARG A 36 1.12 26.20 18.35
N GLU A 37 0.81 26.44 19.62
CA GLU A 37 1.67 26.04 20.74
C GLU A 37 1.81 24.53 20.85
N GLU A 38 0.72 23.78 20.63
CA GLU A 38 0.72 22.32 20.75
C GLU A 38 1.39 21.63 19.54
N LEU A 39 1.25 22.15 18.32
CA LEU A 39 1.71 21.50 17.09
C LEU A 39 2.99 22.10 16.49
N GLY A 40 3.39 23.30 16.93
CA GLY A 40 4.50 24.06 16.33
C GLY A 40 4.18 24.66 14.94
N VAL A 41 2.93 24.53 14.46
CA VAL A 41 2.47 25.03 13.15
C VAL A 41 1.45 26.16 13.35
N ARG A 42 1.55 27.25 12.59
CA ARG A 42 0.65 28.40 12.75
C ARG A 42 -0.74 28.11 12.21
N TYR A 43 -1.75 28.14 13.08
CA TYR A 43 -3.17 28.17 12.72
C TYR A 43 -3.76 29.53 13.09
N SER A 44 -4.46 30.17 12.15
CA SER A 44 -5.10 31.46 12.37
C SER A 44 -6.52 31.28 12.92
N GLY A 45 -7.04 32.31 13.59
CA GLY A 45 -8.46 32.35 13.96
C GLY A 45 -9.40 32.26 12.75
N ALA A 46 -8.94 32.70 11.57
CA ALA A 46 -9.68 32.55 10.31
C ALA A 46 -9.83 31.08 9.92
N ALA A 47 -8.77 30.27 10.02
CA ALA A 47 -8.85 28.84 9.75
C ALA A 47 -9.85 28.13 10.69
N VAL A 48 -9.85 28.50 11.97
CA VAL A 48 -10.83 28.01 12.95
C VAL A 48 -12.25 28.44 12.57
N SER A 49 -12.44 29.69 12.15
CA SER A 49 -13.73 30.18 11.67
C SER A 49 -14.24 29.42 10.44
N ASP A 50 -13.34 29.09 9.52
CA ASP A 50 -13.69 28.32 8.32
C ASP A 50 -14.12 26.88 8.68
N TRP A 51 -13.48 26.27 9.69
CA TRP A 51 -13.90 24.97 10.22
C TRP A 51 -15.27 25.06 10.90
N GLU A 52 -15.50 26.09 11.73
CA GLU A 52 -16.78 26.29 12.42
C GLU A 52 -17.95 26.57 11.47
N ARG A 53 -17.66 27.12 10.28
CA ARG A 53 -18.65 27.37 9.21
C ARG A 53 -18.75 26.23 8.20
N ASN A 54 -17.92 25.19 8.34
CA ASN A 54 -17.71 24.11 7.35
C ASN A 54 -17.29 24.62 5.94
N GLU A 55 -16.68 25.79 5.85
CA GLU A 55 -16.09 26.30 4.61
C GLU A 55 -14.79 25.55 4.27
N SER A 56 -14.08 25.06 5.28
CA SER A 56 -12.96 24.14 5.12
C SER A 56 -13.08 22.93 6.06
N LYS A 57 -12.45 21.81 5.67
CA LYS A 57 -12.40 20.59 6.46
C LYS A 57 -10.96 20.29 6.87
N ILE A 58 -10.78 19.82 8.09
CA ILE A 58 -9.50 19.26 8.53
C ILE A 58 -9.27 17.98 7.72
N ASN A 59 -8.05 17.78 7.21
CA ASN A 59 -7.75 16.57 6.44
C ASN A 59 -7.86 15.34 7.34
N VAL A 60 -8.55 14.29 6.90
CA VAL A 60 -8.74 13.04 7.66
C VAL A 60 -7.40 12.41 8.07
N ASN A 61 -6.35 12.64 7.28
CA ASN A 61 -5.00 12.16 7.58
C ASN A 61 -4.22 13.04 8.59
N ASP A 62 -4.70 14.25 8.88
CA ASP A 62 -4.10 15.14 9.87
C ASP A 62 -4.61 14.79 11.27
N ARG A 63 -4.36 13.54 11.67
CA ARG A 63 -4.83 12.99 12.94
C ARG A 63 -4.26 13.76 14.12
N LEU A 64 -3.03 14.23 14.00
CA LEU A 64 -2.36 15.00 15.03
C LEU A 64 -3.11 16.32 15.31
N LEU A 65 -3.55 17.04 14.27
CA LEU A 65 -4.37 18.23 14.43
C LEU A 65 -5.71 17.93 15.13
N LEU A 66 -6.40 16.87 14.74
CA LEU A 66 -7.68 16.47 15.35
C LEU A 66 -7.52 16.12 16.84
N ILE A 67 -6.48 15.36 17.20
CA ILE A 67 -6.21 14.98 18.58
C ILE A 67 -5.80 16.20 19.41
N SER A 68 -4.95 17.09 18.89
CA SER A 68 -4.59 18.34 19.55
C SER A 68 -5.80 19.25 19.76
N LEU A 69 -6.72 19.32 18.80
CA LEU A 69 -7.97 20.07 18.93
C LEU A 69 -8.81 19.54 20.09
N VAL A 70 -9.03 18.23 20.17
CA VAL A 70 -9.76 17.59 21.27
C VAL A 70 -9.04 17.84 22.61
N LYS A 71 -7.72 17.69 22.65
CA LYS A 71 -6.91 17.88 23.85
C LYS A 71 -7.03 19.30 24.41
N ILE A 72 -7.00 20.32 23.53
CA ILE A 72 -7.18 21.73 23.92
C ILE A 72 -8.60 21.97 24.43
N LEU A 73 -9.62 21.48 23.72
CA LEU A 73 -11.01 21.62 24.15
C LEU A 73 -11.27 20.94 25.50
N LYS A 74 -10.65 19.79 25.76
CA LYS A 74 -10.69 19.11 27.07
C LYS A 74 -9.98 19.91 28.15
N ARG A 75 -8.76 20.39 27.88
CA ARG A 75 -7.95 21.19 28.82
C ARG A 75 -8.68 22.45 29.29
N HIS A 76 -9.48 23.07 28.42
CA HIS A 76 -10.25 24.28 28.75
C HIS A 76 -11.72 24.00 29.13
N GLY A 77 -12.10 22.74 29.34
CA GLY A 77 -13.40 22.35 29.88
C GLY A 77 -14.57 22.35 28.88
N GLY A 78 -14.30 22.50 27.58
CA GLY A 78 -15.32 22.37 26.53
C GLY A 78 -15.75 20.92 26.31
N ILE A 79 -14.80 20.00 26.24
CA ILE A 79 -15.05 18.55 26.18
C ILE A 79 -14.85 17.98 27.58
N LYS A 80 -15.84 17.25 28.11
CA LYS A 80 -15.74 16.68 29.47
C LYS A 80 -15.40 15.21 29.43
N THR A 81 -15.98 14.48 28.49
CA THR A 81 -15.94 13.02 28.40
C THR A 81 -15.38 12.51 27.07
N LEU A 82 -14.97 11.24 27.03
CA LEU A 82 -14.61 10.56 25.78
C LEU A 82 -15.78 10.56 24.76
N ALA A 83 -17.02 10.46 25.24
CA ALA A 83 -18.21 10.49 24.39
C ALA A 83 -18.37 11.84 23.66
N ASP A 84 -18.12 12.96 24.35
CA ASP A 84 -18.15 14.30 23.73
C ASP A 84 -17.10 14.42 22.62
N ALA A 85 -15.91 13.86 22.85
CA ALA A 85 -14.83 13.88 21.87
C ALA A 85 -15.15 13.03 20.64
N ASN A 86 -15.68 11.83 20.84
CA ASN A 86 -16.10 10.98 19.72
C ASN A 86 -17.28 11.59 18.96
N LEU A 87 -18.23 12.22 19.66
CA LEU A 87 -19.33 12.96 19.05
C LEU A 87 -18.83 14.09 18.13
N LEU A 88 -17.82 14.85 18.57
CA LEU A 88 -17.18 15.87 17.74
C LEU A 88 -16.52 15.25 16.49
N LEU A 89 -15.76 14.17 16.66
CA LEU A 89 -15.03 13.54 15.57
C LEU A 89 -15.98 12.89 14.54
N GLU A 90 -17.03 12.20 15.01
CA GLU A 90 -18.05 11.58 14.18
C GLU A 90 -18.84 12.62 13.37
N ALA A 91 -19.15 13.79 13.94
CA ALA A 91 -19.78 14.89 13.21
C ALA A 91 -18.94 15.37 12.01
N GLY A 92 -17.61 15.18 12.06
CA GLY A 92 -16.69 15.46 10.97
C GLY A 92 -16.36 14.28 10.06
N ASN A 93 -17.02 13.12 10.27
CA ASN A 93 -16.68 11.84 9.65
C ASN A 93 -15.22 11.42 9.88
N TYR A 94 -14.69 11.71 11.06
CA TYR A 94 -13.37 11.29 11.51
C TYR A 94 -13.48 10.03 12.39
N ARG A 95 -12.39 9.25 12.45
CA ARG A 95 -12.30 8.08 13.32
C ARG A 95 -12.42 8.47 14.80
N ALA A 96 -13.13 7.67 15.59
CA ALA A 96 -13.15 7.78 17.05
C ALA A 96 -11.74 7.70 17.66
N ILE A 97 -11.60 8.19 18.89
CA ILE A 97 -10.35 8.15 19.66
C ILE A 97 -10.00 6.70 20.01
N ASN A 98 -8.78 6.26 19.71
CA ASN A 98 -8.30 4.92 20.09
C ASN A 98 -7.77 4.90 21.54
N ILE A 99 -7.38 3.72 22.02
CA ILE A 99 -6.93 3.52 23.41
C ILE A 99 -5.69 4.38 23.73
N ASP A 100 -4.70 4.43 22.84
CA ASP A 100 -3.47 5.21 23.05
C ASP A 100 -3.75 6.72 23.12
N GLU A 101 -4.60 7.22 22.20
CA GLU A 101 -5.05 8.61 22.17
C GLU A 101 -5.91 8.95 23.40
N LYS A 102 -6.79 8.02 23.82
CA LYS A 102 -7.61 8.16 25.03
C LYS A 102 -6.71 8.35 26.25
N ASN A 103 -5.70 7.50 26.43
CA ASN A 103 -4.81 7.56 27.58
C ASN A 103 -4.04 8.89 27.65
N GLY A 104 -3.77 9.53 26.50
CA GLY A 104 -3.15 10.85 26.44
C GLY A 104 -4.08 12.04 26.71
N ILE A 105 -5.41 11.89 26.60
CA ILE A 105 -6.40 12.97 26.74
C ILE A 105 -7.28 12.82 28.00
N PHE A 106 -7.62 11.59 28.36
CA PHE A 106 -8.54 11.22 29.44
C PHE A 106 -7.91 10.18 30.38
N PRO A 107 -6.79 10.49 31.07
CA PRO A 107 -6.10 9.53 31.93
C PRO A 107 -6.91 9.09 33.17
N GLU A 108 -7.91 9.88 33.57
CA GLU A 108 -8.71 9.66 34.77
C GLU A 108 -9.99 8.85 34.54
N GLU A 109 -10.40 8.64 33.28
CA GLU A 109 -11.60 7.84 33.00
C GLU A 109 -11.25 6.35 33.06
N PRO A 110 -11.77 5.59 34.05
CA PRO A 110 -11.51 4.16 34.13
C PRO A 110 -11.93 3.50 32.82
N ASP A 111 -11.20 2.46 32.42
CA ASP A 111 -11.58 1.62 31.28
C ASP A 111 -12.88 0.89 31.60
N ASN A 112 -14.00 1.57 31.40
CA ASN A 112 -15.32 0.97 31.36
C ASN A 112 -15.41 0.15 30.06
N ALA A 113 -14.74 -1.00 30.06
CA ALA A 113 -14.59 -1.93 28.93
C ALA A 113 -15.92 -2.60 28.49
N GLY A 114 -17.09 -2.11 28.93
CA GLY A 114 -18.39 -2.76 28.72
C GLY A 114 -19.38 -2.00 27.84
N GLN A 115 -19.11 -0.76 27.45
CA GLN A 115 -20.02 0.04 26.61
C GLN A 115 -19.29 0.66 25.42
N GLN A 116 -18.60 -0.20 24.66
CA GLN A 116 -18.35 0.13 23.26
C GLN A 116 -19.67 -0.13 22.52
N THR A 117 -20.38 0.94 22.15
CA THR A 117 -21.35 0.90 21.06
C THR A 117 -20.68 0.14 19.91
N PRO A 118 -21.30 -0.90 19.32
CA PRO A 118 -20.62 -1.74 18.34
C PRO A 118 -20.07 -0.85 17.24
N LEU A 119 -18.75 -0.64 17.29
CA LEU A 119 -18.01 0.06 16.28
C LEU A 119 -18.32 -0.67 14.99
N ILE A 120 -18.95 0.03 14.04
CA ILE A 120 -18.69 -0.25 12.65
C ILE A 120 -17.22 0.12 12.49
N GLU A 121 -16.33 -0.81 12.84
CA GLU A 121 -14.93 -0.76 12.44
C GLU A 121 -14.98 -0.67 10.92
N HIS A 122 -14.80 0.53 10.38
CA HIS A 122 -14.36 0.67 9.01
C HIS A 122 -12.95 0.09 9.00
N PRO A 123 -12.75 -1.13 8.50
CA PRO A 123 -11.44 -1.71 8.52
C PRO A 123 -10.67 -0.87 7.50
N HIS A 124 -9.62 -0.18 7.95
CA HIS A 124 -8.47 0.10 7.08
C HIS A 124 -7.77 -1.22 6.78
N ASN A 125 -8.50 -2.18 6.23
CA ASN A 125 -7.90 -3.27 5.51
C ASN A 125 -7.43 -2.62 4.21
N PRO A 126 -6.13 -2.63 3.89
CA PRO A 126 -5.72 -2.49 2.52
C PRO A 126 -6.31 -3.73 1.82
N GLY A 127 -7.56 -3.60 1.36
CA GLY A 127 -8.21 -4.63 0.59
C GLY A 127 -7.29 -5.00 -0.58
N PRO A 128 -7.35 -6.25 -1.06
CA PRO A 128 -6.48 -6.70 -2.13
C PRO A 128 -6.47 -5.70 -3.30
N PRO A 129 -5.33 -5.54 -3.99
CA PRO A 129 -5.13 -4.51 -5.03
C PRO A 129 -6.18 -4.52 -6.14
N LEU A 130 -6.95 -5.61 -6.27
CA LEU A 130 -8.10 -5.74 -7.16
C LEU A 130 -9.18 -4.66 -6.94
N ASN A 131 -9.35 -4.13 -5.72
CA ASN A 131 -10.34 -3.08 -5.49
C ASN A 131 -10.06 -1.82 -6.32
N SER A 132 -8.80 -1.51 -6.58
CA SER A 132 -8.42 -0.36 -7.43
C SER A 132 -8.58 -0.61 -8.93
N VAL A 133 -8.73 -1.88 -9.35
CA VAL A 133 -8.88 -2.28 -10.75
C VAL A 133 -10.35 -2.22 -11.16
N PHE A 134 -11.26 -2.60 -10.27
CA PHE A 134 -12.70 -2.67 -10.56
C PHE A 134 -13.54 -1.57 -9.92
N PHE A 135 -13.05 -0.88 -8.89
CA PHE A 135 -13.81 0.14 -8.16
C PHE A 135 -13.05 1.47 -8.06
N ASN A 136 -13.78 2.56 -8.25
CA ASN A 136 -13.22 3.91 -8.11
C ASN A 136 -13.06 4.31 -6.63
N SER A 137 -13.76 3.62 -5.71
CA SER A 137 -13.57 3.84 -4.26
C SER A 137 -13.93 2.61 -3.41
N PRO A 138 -13.30 2.43 -2.23
CA PRO A 138 -13.69 1.39 -1.26
C PRO A 138 -15.14 1.52 -0.75
N VAL A 139 -15.66 2.75 -0.71
CA VAL A 139 -17.04 3.06 -0.31
C VAL A 139 -18.04 2.45 -1.29
N GLU A 140 -17.72 2.46 -2.59
CA GLU A 140 -18.57 1.89 -3.64
C GLU A 140 -18.67 0.37 -3.53
N PHE A 141 -17.55 -0.31 -3.22
CA PHE A 141 -17.57 -1.76 -2.98
C PHE A 141 -18.35 -2.12 -1.70
N GLN A 142 -18.16 -1.36 -0.62
CA GLN A 142 -18.94 -1.52 0.61
C GLN A 142 -20.44 -1.33 0.36
N LYS A 143 -20.80 -0.36 -0.50
CA LYS A 143 -22.18 -0.12 -0.92
C LYS A 143 -22.77 -1.32 -1.67
N ILE A 144 -22.04 -1.90 -2.63
CA ILE A 144 -22.47 -3.12 -3.34
C ILE A 144 -22.63 -4.30 -2.37
N LEU A 145 -21.70 -4.48 -1.43
CA LEU A 145 -21.81 -5.51 -0.41
C LEU A 145 -23.03 -5.33 0.50
N ALA A 146 -23.40 -4.08 0.81
CA ALA A 146 -24.56 -3.77 1.62
C ALA A 146 -25.87 -4.05 0.86
N GLU A 147 -25.98 -3.58 -0.39
CA GLU A 147 -27.15 -3.78 -1.25
C GLU A 147 -27.41 -5.27 -1.54
N GLU A 148 -26.35 -6.05 -1.80
CA GLU A 148 -26.50 -7.47 -2.18
C GLU A 148 -26.75 -8.42 -1.00
N ARG A 149 -26.56 -7.95 0.24
CA ARG A 149 -26.87 -8.71 1.46
C ARG A 149 -28.36 -8.87 1.73
N GLU A 150 -29.22 -8.03 1.14
CA GLU A 150 -30.66 -8.05 1.39
C GLU A 150 -31.41 -9.19 0.65
N GLY A 151 -30.78 -9.87 -0.31
CA GLY A 151 -31.42 -10.97 -1.06
C GLY A 151 -31.21 -12.38 -0.45
N PRO A 152 -31.85 -13.43 -1.03
CA PRO A 152 -31.75 -14.81 -0.53
C PRO A 152 -30.32 -15.38 -0.53
N PRO A 153 -29.91 -16.20 0.46
CA PRO A 153 -28.59 -16.84 0.42
C PRO A 153 -28.47 -17.84 -0.75
N PRO A 154 -27.27 -18.08 -1.31
CA PRO A 154 -25.98 -17.50 -0.93
C PRO A 154 -25.73 -16.11 -1.53
N VAL A 155 -25.05 -15.24 -0.78
CA VAL A 155 -24.80 -13.82 -1.16
C VAL A 155 -23.71 -13.69 -2.23
N TRP A 156 -22.73 -14.58 -2.23
CA TRP A 156 -21.52 -14.43 -3.06
C TRP A 156 -21.75 -14.39 -4.58
N PRO A 157 -22.68 -15.16 -5.20
CA PRO A 157 -22.88 -15.10 -6.65
C PRO A 157 -23.43 -13.74 -7.08
N ARG A 158 -24.36 -13.17 -6.30
CA ARG A 158 -24.91 -11.84 -6.59
C ARG A 158 -23.88 -10.74 -6.47
N VAL A 159 -23.05 -10.78 -5.43
CA VAL A 159 -21.93 -9.83 -5.30
C VAL A 159 -21.03 -9.91 -6.52
N ILE A 160 -20.66 -11.11 -6.99
CA ILE A 160 -19.85 -11.27 -8.20
C ILE A 160 -20.55 -10.69 -9.42
N VAL A 161 -21.83 -10.98 -9.62
CA VAL A 161 -22.60 -10.43 -10.76
C VAL A 161 -22.70 -8.91 -10.68
N ALA A 162 -22.94 -8.33 -9.50
CA ALA A 162 -22.98 -6.89 -9.31
C ALA A 162 -21.62 -6.23 -9.57
N VAL A 163 -20.52 -6.82 -9.08
CA VAL A 163 -19.15 -6.39 -9.38
C VAL A 163 -18.89 -6.43 -10.89
N ILE A 164 -19.24 -7.53 -11.56
CA ILE A 164 -19.04 -7.71 -13.00
C ILE A 164 -19.89 -6.70 -13.78
N ASN A 165 -21.18 -6.60 -13.50
CA ASN A 165 -22.09 -5.67 -14.17
C ASN A 165 -21.64 -4.22 -13.98
N LYS A 166 -21.13 -3.88 -12.79
CA LYS A 166 -20.57 -2.57 -12.52
C LYS A 166 -19.29 -2.32 -13.32
N ALA A 167 -18.39 -3.29 -13.35
CA ALA A 167 -17.16 -3.20 -14.12
C ALA A 167 -17.42 -3.13 -15.65
N THR A 168 -18.39 -3.89 -16.15
CA THR A 168 -18.77 -3.90 -17.58
C THR A 168 -19.58 -2.68 -17.97
N SER A 169 -20.42 -2.12 -17.10
CA SER A 169 -21.18 -0.89 -17.40
C SER A 169 -20.29 0.35 -17.50
N GLN A 170 -19.13 0.37 -16.81
CA GLN A 170 -18.12 1.42 -16.97
C GLN A 170 -17.16 1.18 -18.13
N TRP A 171 -17.31 0.05 -18.83
CA TRP A 171 -16.42 -0.35 -19.92
C TRP A 171 -16.67 0.50 -21.15
N ASN A 172 -15.78 1.46 -21.39
CA ASN A 172 -15.76 2.25 -22.61
C ASN A 172 -14.62 1.80 -23.55
N ILE A 173 -14.55 2.37 -24.75
CA ILE A 173 -13.51 2.06 -25.75
C ILE A 173 -12.09 2.22 -25.16
N PHE A 174 -11.87 3.22 -24.30
CA PHE A 174 -10.57 3.42 -23.65
C PHE A 174 -10.21 2.27 -22.71
N HIS A 175 -11.18 1.68 -22.00
CA HIS A 175 -10.96 0.48 -21.18
C HIS A 175 -10.63 -0.74 -22.06
N SER A 176 -11.31 -0.92 -23.20
CA SER A 176 -10.97 -1.99 -24.16
C SER A 176 -9.54 -1.88 -24.67
N VAL A 177 -9.13 -0.68 -25.11
CA VAL A 177 -7.77 -0.44 -25.60
C VAL A 177 -6.75 -0.68 -24.49
N ARG A 178 -7.02 -0.16 -23.29
CA ARG A 178 -6.16 -0.38 -22.12
C ARG A 178 -6.03 -1.85 -21.76
N PHE A 179 -7.12 -2.61 -21.81
CA PHE A 179 -7.12 -4.05 -21.58
C PHE A 179 -6.29 -4.79 -22.66
N LEU A 180 -6.47 -4.44 -23.93
CA LEU A 180 -5.67 -5.00 -25.02
C LEU A 180 -4.17 -4.72 -24.84
N VAL A 181 -3.80 -3.50 -24.41
CA VAL A 181 -2.39 -3.18 -24.10
C VAL A 181 -1.88 -4.03 -22.93
N TRP A 182 -2.68 -4.24 -21.88
CA TRP A 182 -2.29 -5.14 -20.78
C TRP A 182 -2.16 -6.60 -21.22
N LEU A 183 -3.03 -7.07 -22.10
CA LEU A 183 -2.93 -8.41 -22.69
C LEU A 183 -1.62 -8.55 -23.49
N TRP A 184 -1.25 -7.52 -24.26
CA TRP A 184 0.03 -7.46 -24.96
C TRP A 184 1.24 -7.43 -24.02
N ILE A 185 1.19 -6.65 -22.94
CA ILE A 185 2.25 -6.64 -21.91
C ILE A 185 2.39 -8.03 -21.28
N TRP A 186 1.28 -8.71 -21.00
CA TRP A 186 1.31 -10.06 -20.46
C TRP A 186 1.90 -11.05 -21.45
N LEU A 187 1.49 -11.02 -22.73
CA LEU A 187 2.05 -11.88 -23.77
C LEU A 187 3.54 -11.64 -23.95
N LEU A 188 3.97 -10.37 -23.96
CA LEU A 188 5.38 -10.00 -24.03
C LEU A 188 6.16 -10.51 -22.82
N THR A 189 5.56 -10.45 -21.63
CA THR A 189 6.15 -11.02 -20.40
C THR A 189 6.31 -12.51 -20.51
N TYR A 190 5.27 -13.23 -20.97
CA TYR A 190 5.37 -14.66 -21.21
C TYR A 190 6.50 -14.98 -22.19
N LEU A 191 6.58 -14.28 -23.33
CA LEU A 191 7.59 -14.51 -24.36
C LEU A 191 9.02 -14.21 -23.91
N MET A 192 9.23 -13.13 -23.14
CA MET A 192 10.57 -12.67 -22.76
C MET A 192 11.08 -13.25 -21.44
N ILE A 193 10.17 -13.64 -20.54
CA ILE A 193 10.52 -14.02 -19.16
C ILE A 193 10.31 -15.52 -18.91
N ALA A 194 9.27 -16.15 -19.47
CA ALA A 194 9.04 -17.57 -19.22
C ALA A 194 10.23 -18.47 -19.63
N PRO A 195 10.94 -18.22 -20.76
CA PRO A 195 12.10 -19.03 -21.13
C PRO A 195 13.22 -19.00 -20.09
N SER A 196 13.43 -17.87 -19.40
CA SER A 196 14.48 -17.75 -18.37
C SER A 196 14.17 -18.53 -17.09
N LEU A 197 12.97 -19.11 -16.97
CA LEU A 197 12.53 -19.93 -15.84
C LEU A 197 12.55 -21.43 -16.13
N GLN A 198 12.88 -21.84 -17.36
CA GLN A 198 12.96 -23.24 -17.77
C GLN A 198 14.33 -23.84 -17.41
N TRP A 199 14.55 -24.04 -16.11
CA TRP A 199 15.80 -24.64 -15.61
C TRP A 199 15.68 -26.17 -15.56
N PRO A 200 16.73 -26.92 -15.98
CA PRO A 200 17.97 -26.45 -16.58
C PRO A 200 17.82 -26.20 -18.10
N PHE A 201 18.59 -25.26 -18.65
CA PHE A 201 18.69 -25.09 -20.10
C PHE A 201 19.36 -26.27 -20.81
N ASP A 202 18.89 -26.55 -22.03
CA ASP A 202 19.42 -27.65 -22.86
C ASP A 202 20.86 -27.41 -23.35
N SER A 203 21.25 -26.14 -23.49
CA SER A 203 22.57 -25.74 -24.01
C SER A 203 23.00 -24.37 -23.49
N GLN A 204 24.30 -24.09 -23.60
CA GLN A 204 24.86 -22.76 -23.30
C GLN A 204 24.33 -21.67 -24.25
N GLU A 205 24.06 -22.01 -25.50
CA GLU A 205 23.48 -21.07 -26.46
C GLU A 205 22.04 -20.69 -26.06
N SER A 206 21.24 -21.68 -25.65
CA SER A 206 19.88 -21.44 -25.13
C SER A 206 19.92 -20.60 -23.85
N SER A 207 20.87 -20.85 -22.94
CA SER A 207 20.99 -20.06 -21.71
C SER A 207 21.31 -18.60 -22.02
N GLN A 208 22.27 -18.33 -22.91
CA GLN A 208 22.63 -16.97 -23.35
C GLN A 208 21.45 -16.26 -24.00
N PHE A 209 20.74 -16.95 -24.90
CA PHE A 209 19.58 -16.37 -25.59
C PHE A 209 18.44 -16.04 -24.61
N PHE A 210 18.05 -16.98 -23.74
CA PHE A 210 16.95 -16.77 -22.78
C PHE A 210 17.30 -15.74 -21.70
N MET A 211 18.54 -15.69 -21.24
CA MET A 211 18.98 -14.64 -20.32
C MET A 211 19.06 -13.27 -21.01
N GLY A 212 19.44 -13.23 -22.30
CA GLY A 212 19.35 -12.03 -23.12
C GLY A 212 17.92 -11.51 -23.23
N LEU A 213 16.95 -12.39 -23.51
CA LEU A 213 15.52 -12.05 -23.51
C LEU A 213 15.05 -11.53 -22.15
N TYR A 214 15.45 -12.18 -21.05
CA TYR A 214 15.14 -11.71 -19.70
C TYR A 214 15.71 -10.30 -19.45
N GLY A 215 16.99 -10.08 -19.76
CA GLY A 215 17.64 -8.79 -19.62
C GLY A 215 16.91 -7.68 -20.38
N ALA A 216 16.55 -7.92 -21.64
CA ALA A 216 15.77 -6.97 -22.44
C ALA A 216 14.34 -6.76 -21.90
N GLY A 217 13.67 -7.85 -21.54
CA GLY A 217 12.29 -7.83 -21.06
C GLY A 217 12.15 -7.10 -19.73
N SER A 218 13.12 -7.28 -18.83
CA SER A 218 13.17 -6.59 -17.55
C SER A 218 13.33 -5.08 -17.63
N ILE A 219 13.77 -4.53 -18.77
CA ILE A 219 13.78 -3.10 -19.06
C ILE A 219 12.45 -2.69 -19.70
N LEU A 220 12.07 -3.41 -20.76
CA LEU A 220 10.93 -3.04 -21.61
C LEU A 220 9.59 -3.16 -20.88
N ILE A 221 9.36 -4.25 -20.15
CA ILE A 221 8.08 -4.54 -19.51
C ILE A 221 7.76 -3.50 -18.41
N PRO A 222 8.66 -3.18 -17.46
CA PRO A 222 8.39 -2.13 -16.48
C PRO A 222 8.20 -0.75 -17.08
N LEU A 223 8.90 -0.43 -18.18
CA LEU A 223 8.71 0.83 -18.90
C LEU A 223 7.27 0.95 -19.42
N LEU A 224 6.77 -0.10 -20.08
CA LEU A 224 5.39 -0.16 -20.58
C LEU A 224 4.38 -0.08 -19.41
N MET A 225 4.61 -0.85 -18.34
CA MET A 225 3.75 -0.83 -17.15
C MET A 225 3.68 0.54 -16.48
N GLY A 226 4.83 1.20 -16.28
CA GLY A 226 4.90 2.53 -15.70
C GLY A 226 4.19 3.57 -16.57
N GLY A 227 4.33 3.48 -17.90
CA GLY A 227 3.60 4.33 -18.86
C GLY A 227 2.09 4.13 -18.82
N MET A 228 1.62 2.93 -18.46
CA MET A 228 0.19 2.61 -18.34
C MET A 228 -0.45 3.10 -17.04
N VAL A 229 0.35 3.51 -16.05
CA VAL A 229 -0.17 4.14 -14.82
C VAL A 229 -0.54 5.59 -15.15
N GLY A 230 -1.80 5.79 -15.56
CA GLY A 230 -2.31 7.07 -16.02
C GLY A 230 -2.22 8.19 -14.97
N VAL A 231 -1.10 8.93 -14.97
CA VAL A 231 -0.82 10.07 -14.07
C VAL A 231 -1.93 11.11 -14.07
N LYS A 232 -2.42 11.47 -15.27
CA LYS A 232 -3.33 12.60 -15.48
C LYS A 232 -4.71 12.40 -14.84
N ASN A 233 -5.14 11.15 -14.65
CA ASN A 233 -6.47 10.82 -14.13
C ASN A 233 -6.48 10.58 -12.62
N ASN A 234 -5.32 10.63 -11.96
CA ASN A 234 -5.22 10.44 -10.53
C ASN A 234 -5.50 11.76 -9.79
N SER A 235 -6.60 11.79 -9.03
CA SER A 235 -7.03 12.98 -8.27
C SER A 235 -5.97 13.46 -7.28
N PHE A 236 -5.32 12.53 -6.57
CA PHE A 236 -4.26 12.84 -5.61
C PHE A 236 -3.12 13.62 -6.27
N TRP A 237 -2.59 13.14 -7.40
CA TRP A 237 -1.48 13.82 -8.09
C TRP A 237 -1.89 15.16 -8.70
N ARG A 238 -3.15 15.29 -9.14
CA ARG A 238 -3.70 16.53 -9.69
C ARG A 238 -3.81 17.63 -8.64
N ASP A 239 -4.26 17.27 -7.43
CA ASP A 239 -4.44 18.21 -6.33
C ASP A 239 -3.10 18.71 -5.77
N LYS A 240 -2.05 17.88 -5.87
CA LYS A 240 -0.75 18.22 -5.30
C LYS A 240 0.06 19.21 -6.12
N LYS A 241 -0.23 19.50 -7.40
CA LYS A 241 0.42 20.51 -8.29
C LYS A 241 1.96 20.63 -8.22
N THR A 242 2.68 19.70 -7.58
CA THR A 242 4.04 19.92 -7.06
C THR A 242 5.10 19.14 -7.81
N SER A 243 4.72 18.21 -8.68
CA SER A 243 5.69 17.37 -9.39
C SER A 243 5.84 17.82 -10.84
N PRO A 244 7.07 18.03 -11.33
CA PRO A 244 7.32 18.25 -12.74
C PRO A 244 6.70 17.14 -13.59
N ALA A 245 6.18 17.48 -14.77
CA ALA A 245 5.47 16.55 -15.64
C ALA A 245 6.27 15.27 -15.98
N PHE A 246 7.60 15.34 -15.92
CA PHE A 246 8.51 14.23 -16.20
C PHE A 246 8.86 13.37 -14.98
N THR A 247 8.97 13.96 -13.78
CA THR A 247 9.50 13.27 -12.59
C THR A 247 8.55 12.18 -12.10
N LEU A 248 7.26 12.43 -12.13
CA LEU A 248 6.26 11.47 -11.66
C LEU A 248 6.18 10.20 -12.54
N PRO A 249 6.04 10.30 -13.89
CA PRO A 249 6.15 9.12 -14.76
C PRO A 249 7.43 8.32 -14.55
N LEU A 250 8.56 9.02 -14.36
CA LEU A 250 9.84 8.37 -14.15
C LEU A 250 9.85 7.54 -12.85
N TYR A 251 9.29 8.08 -11.76
CA TYR A 251 9.12 7.31 -10.51
C TYR A 251 8.11 6.17 -10.62
N MET A 252 7.10 6.27 -11.49
CA MET A 252 6.20 5.16 -11.77
C MET A 252 6.91 4.02 -12.50
N VAL A 253 7.74 4.32 -13.50
CA VAL A 253 8.58 3.33 -14.18
C VAL A 253 9.58 2.69 -13.21
N GLN A 254 10.21 3.49 -12.36
CA GLN A 254 11.09 2.99 -11.31
C GLN A 254 10.35 2.08 -10.33
N GLY A 255 9.15 2.47 -9.90
CA GLY A 255 8.30 1.65 -9.05
C GLY A 255 7.88 0.34 -9.73
N ALA A 256 7.56 0.40 -11.03
CA ALA A 256 7.27 -0.77 -11.85
C ALA A 256 8.47 -1.71 -11.90
N SER A 257 9.68 -1.18 -12.12
CA SER A 257 10.91 -1.96 -12.21
C SER A 257 11.24 -2.65 -10.89
N ILE A 258 11.18 -1.93 -9.75
CA ILE A 258 11.38 -2.51 -8.41
C ILE A 258 10.40 -3.66 -8.18
N GLY A 259 9.10 -3.41 -8.40
CA GLY A 259 8.07 -4.43 -8.16
C GLY A 259 8.19 -5.62 -9.11
N PHE A 260 8.53 -5.39 -10.37
CA PHE A 260 8.74 -6.43 -11.36
C PHE A 260 9.91 -7.35 -10.98
N HIS A 261 11.05 -6.78 -10.57
CA HIS A 261 12.18 -7.59 -10.11
C HIS A 261 11.84 -8.40 -8.87
N VAL A 262 11.16 -7.81 -7.88
CA VAL A 262 10.70 -8.55 -6.70
C VAL A 262 9.81 -9.73 -7.09
N GLY A 263 8.84 -9.51 -7.99
CA GLY A 263 7.99 -10.60 -8.48
C GLY A 263 8.74 -11.63 -9.32
N TYR A 264 9.71 -11.22 -10.14
CA TYR A 264 10.57 -12.14 -10.89
C TYR A 264 11.38 -13.05 -9.95
N PHE A 265 12.03 -12.48 -8.92
CA PHE A 265 12.80 -13.29 -7.97
C PHE A 265 11.94 -14.27 -7.19
N PHE A 266 10.71 -13.87 -6.87
CA PHE A 266 9.74 -14.76 -6.27
C PHE A 266 9.44 -15.97 -7.17
N ILE A 267 9.09 -15.75 -8.44
CA ILE A 267 8.77 -16.85 -9.35
C ILE A 267 9.99 -17.65 -9.79
N PHE A 268 11.16 -17.03 -9.86
CA PHE A 268 12.43 -17.71 -10.10
C PHE A 268 12.73 -18.70 -8.97
N SER A 269 12.60 -18.26 -7.72
CA SER A 269 12.79 -19.12 -6.55
C SER A 269 11.79 -20.28 -6.54
N LEU A 270 10.54 -20.02 -6.93
CA LEU A 270 9.51 -21.05 -7.07
C LEU A 270 9.84 -22.06 -8.18
N SER A 271 10.24 -21.60 -9.36
CA SER A 271 10.62 -22.48 -10.48
C SER A 271 11.86 -23.31 -10.16
N LEU A 272 12.85 -22.73 -9.50
CA LEU A 272 14.05 -23.44 -9.07
C LEU A 272 13.72 -24.50 -8.00
N THR A 273 12.84 -24.17 -7.06
CA THR A 273 12.31 -25.13 -6.07
C THR A 273 11.58 -26.26 -6.77
N GLN A 274 10.68 -25.94 -7.71
CA GLN A 274 9.93 -26.91 -8.48
C GLN A 274 10.84 -27.88 -9.25
N TYR A 275 11.92 -27.37 -9.85
CA TYR A 275 12.96 -28.18 -10.48
C TYR A 275 13.60 -29.17 -9.49
N TYR A 276 14.01 -28.70 -8.31
CA TYR A 276 14.62 -29.56 -7.29
C TYR A 276 13.68 -30.63 -6.74
N PHE A 277 12.38 -30.37 -6.71
CA PHE A 277 11.36 -31.34 -6.34
C PHE A 277 10.88 -32.22 -7.50
N GLN A 278 11.40 -32.03 -8.72
CA GLN A 278 10.96 -32.72 -9.93
C GLN A 278 9.44 -32.60 -10.17
N ALA A 279 8.83 -31.49 -9.70
CA ALA A 279 7.41 -31.27 -9.86
C ALA A 279 7.10 -30.80 -11.29
N GLN A 280 6.13 -31.45 -11.93
CA GLN A 280 5.70 -31.07 -13.28
C GLN A 280 4.92 -29.75 -13.25
N PRO A 281 5.28 -28.77 -14.10
CA PRO A 281 4.54 -27.51 -14.15
C PRO A 281 3.14 -27.76 -14.73
N SER A 282 2.12 -27.23 -14.05
CA SER A 282 0.79 -27.13 -14.66
C SER A 282 0.71 -25.89 -15.54
N VAL A 283 -0.05 -25.96 -16.63
CA VAL A 283 -0.29 -24.80 -17.53
C VAL A 283 -0.81 -23.60 -16.74
N TRP A 284 -1.75 -23.83 -15.83
CA TRP A 284 -2.29 -22.79 -14.94
C TRP A 284 -1.23 -22.22 -13.99
N GLY A 285 -0.33 -23.06 -13.48
CA GLY A 285 0.79 -22.63 -12.64
C GLY A 285 1.71 -21.67 -13.39
N GLU A 286 2.06 -21.96 -14.64
CA GLU A 286 2.89 -21.07 -15.47
C GLU A 286 2.21 -19.74 -15.79
N ILE A 287 0.91 -19.78 -16.13
CA ILE A 287 0.12 -18.56 -16.34
C ILE A 287 0.13 -17.68 -15.08
N ILE A 288 -0.11 -18.27 -13.91
CA ILE A 288 -0.12 -17.56 -12.63
C ILE A 288 1.26 -16.98 -12.31
N LYS A 289 2.35 -17.75 -12.54
CA LYS A 289 3.72 -17.24 -12.35
C LYS A 289 3.95 -15.98 -13.17
N MET A 290 3.55 -15.94 -14.44
CA MET A 290 3.78 -14.77 -15.30
C MET A 290 2.98 -13.54 -14.87
N LEU A 291 1.86 -13.72 -14.17
CA LEU A 291 1.07 -12.61 -13.64
C LEU A 291 1.71 -11.97 -12.41
N ILE A 292 2.50 -12.71 -11.61
CA ILE A 292 3.05 -12.21 -10.35
C ILE A 292 3.98 -10.98 -10.55
N PRO A 293 5.00 -11.01 -11.43
CA PRO A 293 5.83 -9.82 -11.71
C PRO A 293 5.03 -8.62 -12.19
N LEU A 294 3.98 -8.86 -12.98
CA LEU A 294 3.12 -7.80 -13.50
C LEU A 294 2.26 -7.18 -12.40
N PHE A 295 1.66 -7.98 -11.52
CA PHE A 295 0.88 -7.46 -10.41
C PHE A 295 1.74 -6.68 -9.42
N ILE A 296 2.89 -7.22 -9.02
CA ILE A 296 3.78 -6.55 -8.06
C ILE A 296 4.41 -5.32 -8.69
N GLY A 297 4.83 -5.38 -9.97
CA GLY A 297 5.30 -4.20 -10.70
C GLY A 297 4.23 -3.12 -10.80
N TYR A 298 2.99 -3.46 -11.15
CA TYR A 298 1.91 -2.48 -11.25
C TYR A 298 1.61 -1.84 -9.89
N ALA A 299 1.58 -2.63 -8.82
CA ALA A 299 1.45 -2.10 -7.46
C ALA A 299 2.63 -1.19 -7.09
N GLY A 300 3.86 -1.59 -7.42
CA GLY A 300 5.07 -0.80 -7.19
C GLY A 300 5.03 0.56 -7.91
N ALA A 301 4.53 0.58 -9.15
CA ALA A 301 4.37 1.81 -9.94
C ALA A 301 3.45 2.84 -9.28
N HIS A 302 2.46 2.41 -8.49
CA HIS A 302 1.60 3.30 -7.70
C HIS A 302 2.20 3.65 -6.34
N LEU A 303 2.74 2.64 -5.63
CA LEU A 303 3.15 2.79 -4.24
C LEU A 303 4.47 3.54 -4.07
N VAL A 304 5.45 3.31 -4.94
CA VAL A 304 6.77 3.94 -4.84
C VAL A 304 6.71 5.47 -4.94
N PRO A 305 6.11 6.08 -5.98
CA PRO A 305 6.02 7.55 -6.04
C PRO A 305 5.22 8.10 -4.86
N TYR A 306 4.14 7.44 -4.44
CA TYR A 306 3.35 7.88 -3.29
C TYR A 306 4.18 7.87 -1.98
N ASN A 307 4.94 6.81 -1.74
CA ASN A 307 5.77 6.67 -0.56
C ASN A 307 6.94 7.67 -0.55
N LEU A 308 7.57 7.91 -1.70
CA LEU A 308 8.62 8.94 -1.83
C LEU A 308 8.04 10.34 -1.57
N TRP A 309 6.89 10.66 -2.16
CA TRP A 309 6.22 11.92 -1.90
C TRP A 309 5.87 12.10 -0.42
N ARG A 310 5.35 11.05 0.23
CA ARG A 310 5.01 11.07 1.65
C ARG A 310 6.26 11.25 2.53
N ALA A 311 7.38 10.64 2.16
CA ALA A 311 8.62 10.71 2.92
C ALA A 311 9.31 12.08 2.82
N TYR A 312 9.31 12.70 1.64
CA TYR A 312 10.07 13.92 1.35
C TYR A 312 9.21 15.18 1.17
N GLY A 313 7.89 15.06 1.25
CA GLY A 313 6.95 16.17 1.01
C GLY A 313 6.85 16.61 -0.46
N GLY A 314 7.51 15.89 -1.38
CA GLY A 314 7.62 16.22 -2.79
C GLY A 314 8.31 15.11 -3.59
N LEU A 315 8.34 15.27 -4.92
CA LEU A 315 9.09 14.37 -5.81
C LEU A 315 10.18 15.17 -6.53
N HIS A 316 11.40 15.12 -6.01
CA HIS A 316 12.58 15.62 -6.71
C HIS A 316 13.45 14.44 -7.16
N LEU A 317 14.15 14.57 -8.29
CA LEU A 317 15.01 13.50 -8.82
C LEU A 317 16.12 13.09 -7.85
N LYS A 318 16.65 14.05 -7.08
CA LYS A 318 17.72 13.81 -6.09
C LYS A 318 17.29 12.89 -4.95
N ASP A 319 16.00 12.85 -4.60
CA ASP A 319 15.50 12.12 -3.43
C ASP A 319 15.31 10.61 -3.70
N GLY A 320 15.32 10.20 -4.97
CA GLY A 320 15.14 8.81 -5.39
C GLY A 320 16.10 8.34 -6.48
N GLY A 321 17.09 9.15 -6.84
CA GLY A 321 18.03 8.85 -7.94
C GLY A 321 18.76 7.51 -7.78
N ILE A 322 19.07 7.10 -6.55
CA ILE A 322 19.76 5.82 -6.27
C ILE A 322 18.97 4.60 -6.77
N PHE A 323 17.65 4.71 -6.84
CA PHE A 323 16.79 3.62 -7.25
C PHE A 323 16.71 3.45 -8.78
N PHE A 324 17.32 4.33 -9.59
CA PHE A 324 17.47 4.08 -11.02
C PHE A 324 18.39 2.91 -11.35
N ILE A 325 19.20 2.46 -10.38
CA ILE A 325 19.97 1.23 -10.51
C ILE A 325 19.07 0.01 -10.82
N PHE A 326 17.80 0.04 -10.42
CA PHE A 326 16.85 -1.04 -10.69
C PHE A 326 16.56 -1.21 -12.19
N ILE A 327 16.75 -0.17 -13.03
CA ILE A 327 16.57 -0.29 -14.48
C ILE A 327 17.65 -1.21 -15.10
N ILE A 328 18.89 -1.10 -14.63
CA ILE A 328 20.01 -1.92 -15.13
C ILE A 328 20.14 -3.24 -14.39
N LEU A 329 19.36 -3.43 -13.32
CA LEU A 329 19.45 -4.58 -12.45
C LEU A 329 19.12 -5.88 -13.18
N GLY A 330 18.15 -5.87 -14.10
CA GLY A 330 17.80 -7.03 -14.90
C GLY A 330 18.92 -7.56 -15.79
N PRO A 331 19.55 -6.74 -16.66
CA PRO A 331 20.75 -7.14 -17.39
C PRO A 331 21.89 -7.62 -16.49
N LEU A 332 22.11 -6.98 -15.33
CA LEU A 332 23.13 -7.43 -14.36
C LEU A 332 22.79 -8.82 -13.81
N TRP A 333 21.51 -9.11 -13.55
CA TRP A 333 21.07 -10.44 -13.14
C TRP A 333 21.15 -11.46 -14.27
N ALA A 334 20.82 -11.09 -15.50
CA ALA A 334 21.01 -11.95 -16.67
C ALA A 334 22.47 -12.40 -16.77
N TRP A 335 23.40 -11.45 -16.67
CA TRP A 335 24.83 -11.73 -16.66
C TRP A 335 25.23 -12.61 -15.47
N PHE A 336 24.76 -12.30 -14.26
CA PHE A 336 24.99 -13.12 -13.08
C PHE A 336 24.50 -14.57 -13.29
N PHE A 337 23.30 -14.78 -13.81
CA PHE A 337 22.78 -16.14 -14.01
C PHE A 337 23.58 -16.93 -15.04
N LEU A 338 24.15 -16.27 -16.05
CA LEU A 338 25.04 -16.91 -17.02
C LEU A 338 26.37 -17.30 -16.39
N GLU A 339 26.98 -16.38 -15.64
CA GLU A 339 28.29 -16.61 -15.00
C GLU A 339 28.22 -17.71 -13.93
N PHE A 340 27.14 -17.73 -13.15
CA PHE A 340 26.96 -18.66 -12.03
C PHE A 340 26.06 -19.86 -12.38
N TYR A 341 25.78 -20.10 -13.66
CA TYR A 341 24.85 -21.13 -14.13
C TYR A 341 25.19 -22.53 -13.62
N GLU A 342 26.45 -22.97 -13.78
CA GLU A 342 26.90 -24.31 -13.38
C GLU A 342 26.79 -24.52 -11.86
N ILE A 343 27.05 -23.46 -11.09
CA ILE A 343 26.93 -23.47 -9.62
C ILE A 343 25.46 -23.59 -9.21
N LEU A 344 24.57 -22.86 -9.90
CA LEU A 344 23.13 -22.85 -9.61
C LEU A 344 22.42 -24.18 -9.91
N ILE A 345 22.89 -24.94 -10.91
CA ILE A 345 22.34 -26.26 -11.24
C ILE A 345 22.88 -27.35 -10.33
N THR A 346 24.08 -27.18 -9.79
CA THR A 346 24.66 -28.14 -8.85
C THR A 346 23.80 -28.20 -7.60
N GLN A 347 23.02 -29.29 -7.42
CA GLN A 347 21.97 -29.39 -6.41
C GLN A 347 22.42 -28.96 -5.00
N LYS A 348 23.61 -29.36 -4.56
CA LYS A 348 24.13 -28.98 -3.25
C LYS A 348 24.42 -27.47 -3.15
N LEU A 349 25.12 -26.92 -4.14
CA LEU A 349 25.54 -25.52 -4.13
C LEU A 349 24.37 -24.57 -4.37
N GLY A 350 23.45 -24.90 -5.28
CA GLY A 350 22.24 -24.12 -5.51
C GLY A 350 21.36 -24.04 -4.27
N VAL A 351 21.12 -25.16 -3.58
CA VAL A 351 20.40 -25.20 -2.30
C VAL A 351 21.09 -24.33 -1.25
N ILE A 352 22.40 -24.47 -1.06
CA ILE A 352 23.18 -23.66 -0.11
C ILE A 352 23.06 -22.16 -0.43
N LEU A 353 23.15 -21.77 -1.71
CA LEU A 353 23.08 -20.39 -2.13
C LEU A 353 21.69 -19.78 -1.92
N ILE A 354 20.62 -20.56 -2.15
CA ILE A 354 19.25 -20.17 -1.81
C ILE A 354 19.11 -19.95 -0.30
N LEU A 355 19.60 -20.87 0.53
CA LEU A 355 19.54 -20.73 1.99
C LEU A 355 20.31 -19.51 2.47
N LEU A 356 21.52 -19.30 1.98
CA LEU A 356 22.34 -18.16 2.36
C LEU A 356 21.65 -16.84 1.99
N SER A 357 21.14 -16.74 0.76
CA SER A 357 20.38 -15.58 0.29
C SER A 357 19.16 -15.34 1.18
N ALA A 358 18.45 -16.41 1.51
CA ALA A 358 17.30 -16.34 2.38
C ALA A 358 17.68 -15.86 3.80
N THR A 359 18.72 -16.42 4.41
CA THR A 359 19.18 -16.02 5.75
C THR A 359 19.60 -14.56 5.79
N ILE A 360 20.30 -14.05 4.76
CA ILE A 360 20.71 -12.63 4.69
C ILE A 360 19.48 -11.72 4.68
N ILE A 361 18.47 -12.04 3.86
CA ILE A 361 17.26 -11.22 3.76
C ILE A 361 16.45 -11.27 5.07
N ALA A 362 16.26 -12.45 5.65
CA ALA A 362 15.57 -12.61 6.93
C ALA A 362 16.29 -11.85 8.05
N GLY A 363 17.63 -11.91 8.09
CA GLY A 363 18.46 -11.15 9.03
C GLY A 363 18.31 -9.64 8.86
N ALA A 364 18.36 -9.13 7.62
CA ALA A 364 18.16 -7.73 7.32
C ALA A 364 16.76 -7.23 7.76
N MET A 365 15.72 -8.05 7.52
CA MET A 365 14.35 -7.74 7.95
C MET A 365 14.20 -7.75 9.48
N ALA A 366 14.79 -8.71 10.18
CA ALA A 366 14.79 -8.76 11.64
C ALA A 366 15.49 -7.54 12.25
N ILE A 367 16.62 -7.12 11.67
CA ILE A 367 17.33 -5.90 12.08
C ILE A 367 16.47 -4.66 11.84
N GLN A 368 15.80 -4.56 10.69
CA GLN A 368 14.90 -3.45 10.39
C GLN A 368 13.72 -3.39 11.36
N TYR A 369 13.08 -4.53 11.64
CA TYR A 369 12.00 -4.64 12.61
C TYR A 369 12.42 -4.12 13.97
N ARG A 370 13.58 -4.58 14.46
CA ARG A 370 14.13 -4.16 15.76
C ARG A 370 14.40 -2.65 15.82
N ARG A 371 14.80 -2.04 14.71
CA ARG A 371 15.11 -0.60 14.66
C ARG A 371 13.89 0.29 14.51
N LYS A 372 12.87 -0.12 13.76
CA LYS A 372 11.75 0.75 13.34
C LYS A 372 10.39 0.33 13.90
N GLY A 373 10.30 -0.82 14.58
CA GLY A 373 9.02 -1.40 15.02
C GLY A 373 8.11 -1.87 13.88
N ASN A 374 8.59 -1.77 12.62
CA ASN A 374 7.88 -2.17 11.43
C ASN A 374 8.81 -2.81 10.40
N THR A 375 8.24 -3.64 9.53
CA THR A 375 8.91 -4.21 8.36
C THR A 375 8.12 -3.89 7.11
N ILE A 376 8.82 -3.81 5.97
CA ILE A 376 8.19 -3.55 4.67
C ILE A 376 7.26 -4.72 4.29
N ILE A 377 7.66 -5.94 4.65
CA ILE A 377 6.86 -7.16 4.54
C ILE A 377 6.49 -7.58 5.97
N PRO A 378 5.21 -7.80 6.31
CA PRO A 378 4.84 -8.16 7.67
C PRO A 378 5.59 -9.41 8.12
N LEU A 379 6.16 -9.37 9.32
CA LEU A 379 7.01 -10.43 9.87
C LEU A 379 6.41 -11.86 9.77
N PRO A 380 5.09 -12.08 9.94
CA PRO A 380 4.50 -13.40 9.77
C PRO A 380 4.66 -13.98 8.36
N TRP A 381 4.58 -13.15 7.31
CA TRP A 381 4.78 -13.59 5.93
C TRP A 381 6.22 -13.97 5.66
N VAL A 382 7.16 -13.25 6.29
CA VAL A 382 8.57 -13.60 6.28
C VAL A 382 8.75 -14.95 6.97
N ILE A 383 8.27 -15.11 8.21
CA ILE A 383 8.39 -16.38 8.93
C ILE A 383 7.77 -17.54 8.15
N LEU A 384 6.60 -17.34 7.53
CA LEU A 384 5.89 -18.38 6.80
C LEU A 384 6.61 -18.75 5.49
N PHE A 385 6.98 -17.75 4.68
CA PHE A 385 7.71 -17.99 3.42
C PHE A 385 9.08 -18.63 3.66
N TYR A 386 9.82 -18.12 4.64
CA TYR A 386 11.14 -18.62 4.98
C TYR A 386 11.08 -19.97 5.70
N GLY A 387 10.11 -20.15 6.59
CA GLY A 387 9.83 -21.43 7.22
C GLY A 387 9.51 -22.50 6.18
N LEU A 388 8.75 -22.16 5.14
CA LEU A 388 8.41 -23.08 4.06
C LEU A 388 9.65 -23.46 3.22
N ILE A 389 10.47 -22.48 2.83
CA ILE A 389 11.75 -22.74 2.13
C ILE A 389 12.67 -23.62 2.98
N PHE A 390 12.82 -23.29 4.27
CA PHE A 390 13.73 -24.00 5.17
C PHE A 390 13.26 -25.42 5.46
N ILE A 391 11.96 -25.63 5.72
CA ILE A 391 11.36 -26.95 5.94
C ILE A 391 11.47 -27.80 4.67
N CYS A 392 11.11 -27.26 3.50
CA CYS A 392 11.23 -27.96 2.23
C CYS A 392 12.67 -28.43 1.97
N GLN A 393 13.67 -27.63 2.33
CA GLN A 393 15.06 -27.99 2.10
C GLN A 393 15.65 -28.94 3.15
N ILE A 394 15.22 -28.84 4.42
CA ILE A 394 15.56 -29.86 5.43
C ILE A 394 15.02 -31.21 5.01
N VAL A 395 13.76 -31.27 4.57
CA VAL A 395 13.13 -32.50 4.08
C VAL A 395 13.92 -33.08 2.90
N LEU A 396 14.39 -32.25 1.96
CA LEU A 396 15.25 -32.68 0.86
C LEU A 396 16.61 -33.23 1.30
N PHE A 397 17.19 -32.70 2.38
CA PHE A 397 18.45 -33.21 2.93
C PHE A 397 18.30 -34.60 3.56
N PHE A 398 17.13 -34.92 4.12
CA PHE A 398 16.87 -36.20 4.79
C PHE A 398 16.23 -37.29 3.92
N ILE A 399 15.65 -36.94 2.77
CA ILE A 399 15.06 -37.92 1.83
C ILE A 399 16.14 -38.56 0.92
N LYS A 400 17.37 -38.04 0.92
CA LYS A 400 18.55 -38.67 0.30
C LYS A 400 19.48 -39.21 1.37
#